data_AF-A0A7K8XF59-F1
#
_entry.id   AF-A0A7K8XF59-F1
#
_cell.length_a   1.000
_cell.length_b   1.000
_cell.length_c   1.000
_cell.angle_alpha   90.00
_cell.angle_beta   90.00
_cell.angle_gamma   90.00
#
_symmetry.space_group_name_H-M   'P 1'
#
loop_
_entity.id
_entity.type
_entity.pdbx_description
1 polymer ?
#
loop_
_entity_poly.entity_id
_entity_poly.type
_entity_poly.pdbx_seq_one_letter_code
_entity_poly.pdbx_strand_id
1 'polypeptide(L)'
;PQVFQDYGFHPLVQRWIIGQCLCVDERTVGSYGVRRDGDTAFLYLLSADVADLQRWRYQEDLAQLGASSLPPGVPATGRRYGTLPNAGTQKGSETSRRMDILEISQHLDTLQLGDTGTAQSQPPAHRQPSPVQAGWSCPKCTFINKPTRPGCEMCSSARPDDYVVPGGYTPDETELWRMQQEQEGIRQYQQVLQGAL
;
A
#
# COMPACT_ATOMS: atom_id res chain seq x y z
N PRO A 1 7.04 -13.48 -9.53
CA PRO A 1 7.27 -12.16 -8.89
C PRO A 1 7.89 -12.36 -7.50
N GLN A 2 8.98 -11.64 -7.18
CA GLN A 2 9.83 -11.95 -6.00
C GLN A 2 9.05 -11.96 -4.69
N VAL A 3 8.26 -10.91 -4.40
CA VAL A 3 7.49 -10.82 -3.15
C VAL A 3 6.43 -11.91 -3.01
N PHE A 4 5.84 -12.35 -4.12
CA PHE A 4 4.89 -13.47 -4.08
C PHE A 4 5.60 -14.79 -3.74
N GLN A 5 6.78 -15.00 -4.30
CA GLN A 5 7.59 -16.20 -4.04
C GLN A 5 8.12 -16.25 -2.61
N ASP A 6 8.58 -15.12 -2.08
CA ASP A 6 9.23 -15.07 -0.77
C ASP A 6 8.23 -14.98 0.39
N TYR A 7 7.11 -14.27 0.19
CA TYR A 7 6.16 -13.94 1.27
C TYR A 7 4.74 -14.46 1.03
N GLY A 8 4.45 -15.03 -0.14
CA GLY A 8 3.12 -15.58 -0.45
C GLY A 8 2.04 -14.53 -0.76
N PHE A 9 2.39 -13.24 -0.84
CA PHE A 9 1.45 -12.19 -1.21
C PHE A 9 1.27 -12.16 -2.73
N HIS A 10 0.07 -12.50 -3.20
CA HIS A 10 -0.23 -12.52 -4.62
C HIS A 10 -0.10 -11.12 -5.25
N PRO A 11 0.40 -10.97 -6.49
CA PRO A 11 0.55 -9.65 -7.12
C PRO A 11 -0.71 -8.78 -7.11
N LEU A 12 -1.89 -9.38 -7.28
CA LEU A 12 -3.17 -8.65 -7.27
C LEU A 12 -3.48 -7.95 -5.94
N VAL A 13 -3.00 -8.48 -4.81
CA VAL A 13 -3.21 -7.85 -3.49
C VAL A 13 -2.12 -6.83 -3.14
N GLN A 14 -1.02 -6.79 -3.91
CA GLN A 14 0.11 -5.92 -3.64
C GLN A 14 -0.17 -4.51 -4.15
N ARG A 15 0.08 -3.51 -3.30
CA ARG A 15 0.07 -2.11 -3.73
C ARG A 15 1.28 -1.36 -3.20
N TRP A 16 2.12 -0.95 -4.14
CA TRP A 16 3.41 -0.32 -3.85
C TRP A 16 3.27 1.20 -3.78
N ILE A 17 3.92 1.79 -2.79
CA ILE A 17 4.05 3.24 -2.61
C ILE A 17 5.55 3.58 -2.58
N ILE A 18 5.99 4.38 -3.55
CA ILE A 18 7.37 4.85 -3.66
C ILE A 18 7.32 6.35 -3.96
N GLY A 19 8.08 7.14 -3.19
CA GLY A 19 8.12 8.60 -3.38
C GLY A 19 6.75 9.27 -3.23
N GLN A 20 5.92 8.80 -2.30
CA GLN A 20 4.53 9.26 -2.08
C GLN A 20 3.57 8.99 -3.24
N CYS A 21 3.93 8.09 -4.16
CA CYS A 21 3.11 7.73 -5.31
C CYS A 21 2.78 6.22 -5.29
N LEU A 22 1.54 5.89 -5.61
CA LEU A 22 1.10 4.53 -5.94
C LEU A 22 1.73 4.11 -7.27
N CYS A 23 2.47 3.01 -7.23
CA CYS A 23 3.16 2.50 -8.40
C CYS A 23 2.21 1.70 -9.31
N VAL A 24 2.47 1.80 -10.61
CA VAL A 24 1.94 0.96 -11.67
C VAL A 24 3.07 0.16 -12.32
N ASP A 25 2.73 -1.00 -12.87
CA ASP A 25 3.68 -2.02 -13.35
C ASP A 25 4.47 -1.58 -14.60
N GLU A 26 3.92 -0.66 -15.40
CA GLU A 26 4.54 -0.23 -16.67
C GLU A 26 5.68 0.78 -16.49
N ARG A 27 5.91 1.22 -15.25
CA ARG A 27 6.93 2.23 -14.92
C ARG A 27 8.08 1.63 -14.16
N THR A 28 9.29 2.08 -14.48
CA THR A 28 10.49 1.66 -13.75
C THR A 28 10.52 2.26 -12.35
N VAL A 29 11.15 1.56 -11.41
CA VAL A 29 11.31 2.03 -10.02
C VAL A 29 12.05 3.38 -9.96
N GLY A 30 12.98 3.62 -10.89
CA GLY A 30 13.71 4.90 -11.00
C GLY A 30 12.80 6.10 -11.32
N SER A 31 11.68 5.88 -12.01
CA SER A 31 10.69 6.94 -12.26
C SER A 31 9.97 7.40 -10.99
N TYR A 32 9.95 6.57 -9.94
CA TYR A 32 9.40 6.89 -8.62
C TYR A 32 10.46 7.41 -7.63
N GLY A 33 11.70 7.61 -8.10
CA GLY A 33 12.76 8.22 -7.30
C GLY A 33 13.73 7.28 -6.62
N VAL A 34 13.67 5.96 -6.89
CA VAL A 34 14.71 5.02 -6.43
C VAL A 34 15.96 5.18 -7.27
N ARG A 35 17.06 5.58 -6.63
CA ARG A 35 18.35 5.91 -7.24
C ARG A 35 19.51 5.17 -6.59
N ARG A 36 19.37 4.77 -5.32
CA ARG A 36 20.45 4.11 -4.57
C ARG A 36 19.90 3.12 -3.55
N ASP A 37 20.80 2.30 -3.04
CA ASP A 37 20.53 1.47 -1.87
C ASP A 37 20.12 2.34 -0.68
N GLY A 38 19.16 1.86 0.11
CA GLY A 38 18.53 2.58 1.21
C GLY A 38 17.30 3.42 0.82
N ASP A 39 17.03 3.63 -0.47
CA ASP A 39 15.76 4.25 -0.88
C ASP A 39 14.58 3.36 -0.49
N THR A 40 13.56 3.95 0.13
CA THR A 40 12.47 3.19 0.76
C THR A 40 11.29 3.00 -0.19
N ALA A 41 10.75 1.79 -0.20
CA ALA A 41 9.46 1.46 -0.79
C ALA A 41 8.54 0.88 0.29
N PHE A 42 7.26 1.23 0.23
CA PHE A 42 6.25 0.68 1.12
C PHE A 42 5.32 -0.23 0.31
N LEU A 43 4.96 -1.36 0.90
CA LEU A 43 3.94 -2.26 0.37
C LEU A 43 2.79 -2.30 1.36
N TYR A 44 1.57 -2.03 0.89
CA TYR A 44 0.37 -2.35 1.63
C TYR A 44 -0.43 -3.41 0.87
N LEU A 45 -1.22 -4.16 1.64
CA LEU A 45 -1.95 -5.31 1.13
C LEU A 45 -3.43 -5.01 1.12
N LEU A 46 -4.07 -5.35 0.00
CA LEU A 46 -5.51 -5.42 -0.11
C LEU A 46 -6.00 -6.77 0.40
N SER A 47 -7.25 -6.83 0.85
CA SER A 47 -7.90 -8.12 1.04
C SER A 47 -8.08 -8.83 -0.30
N ALA A 48 -8.22 -10.14 -0.27
CA ALA A 48 -8.49 -10.93 -1.46
C ALA A 48 -9.77 -10.45 -2.17
N ASP A 49 -10.82 -10.11 -1.41
CA ASP A 49 -12.09 -9.65 -1.97
C ASP A 49 -11.95 -8.31 -2.70
N VAL A 50 -11.22 -7.35 -2.13
CA VAL A 50 -10.99 -6.04 -2.77
C VAL A 50 -10.14 -6.17 -4.04
N ALA A 51 -9.25 -7.15 -4.08
CA ALA A 51 -8.39 -7.42 -5.23
C ALA A 51 -9.03 -8.36 -6.28
N ASP A 52 -10.28 -8.80 -6.05
CA ASP A 52 -10.95 -9.87 -6.82
C ASP A 52 -10.06 -11.13 -7.00
N LEU A 53 -9.33 -11.48 -5.94
CA LEU A 53 -8.45 -12.63 -5.92
C LEU A 53 -9.19 -13.85 -5.41
N GLN A 54 -9.56 -14.72 -6.34
CA GLN A 54 -10.17 -16.00 -6.02
C GLN A 54 -9.13 -17.04 -5.54
N ARG A 55 -9.53 -17.92 -4.61
CA ARG A 55 -8.65 -18.96 -4.06
C ARG A 55 -8.07 -19.90 -5.11
N TRP A 56 -8.85 -20.28 -6.12
CA TRP A 56 -8.39 -21.19 -7.17
C TRP A 56 -7.25 -20.56 -8.01
N ARG A 57 -7.38 -19.27 -8.34
CA ARG A 57 -6.37 -18.49 -9.07
C ARG A 57 -5.07 -18.45 -8.31
N TYR A 58 -5.16 -18.15 -7.01
CA TYR A 58 -4.00 -18.15 -6.11
C TYR A 58 -3.25 -19.49 -6.13
N GLN A 59 -3.99 -20.62 -6.05
CA GLN A 59 -3.39 -21.95 -6.05
C GLN A 59 -2.72 -22.28 -7.38
N GLU A 60 -3.34 -21.92 -8.49
CA GLU A 60 -2.79 -22.11 -9.84
C GLU A 60 -1.49 -21.31 -10.02
N ASP A 61 -1.49 -20.02 -9.67
CA ASP A 61 -0.32 -19.15 -9.80
C ASP A 61 0.81 -19.58 -8.83
N LEU A 62 0.47 -20.09 -7.65
CA LEU A 62 1.44 -20.71 -6.73
C LEU A 62 2.05 -22.00 -7.31
N ALA A 63 1.23 -22.87 -7.91
CA ALA A 63 1.68 -24.11 -8.54
C ALA A 63 2.62 -23.83 -9.72
N GLN A 64 2.34 -22.81 -10.53
CA GLN A 64 3.20 -22.37 -11.63
C GLN A 64 4.59 -21.94 -11.14
N LEU A 65 4.68 -21.20 -10.03
CA LEU A 65 5.98 -20.82 -9.43
C LEU A 65 6.78 -22.05 -8.96
N GLY A 66 6.10 -23.06 -8.40
CA GLY A 66 6.72 -24.32 -8.00
C GLY A 66 7.21 -25.15 -9.18
N ALA A 67 6.42 -25.22 -10.25
CA ALA A 67 6.77 -25.97 -11.47
C ALA A 67 7.96 -25.36 -12.23
N SER A 68 8.10 -24.04 -12.22
CA SER A 68 9.23 -23.33 -12.85
C SER A 68 10.58 -23.55 -12.15
N SER A 69 10.62 -24.19 -10.99
CA SER A 69 11.85 -24.41 -10.20
C SER A 69 12.50 -25.80 -10.40
N LEU A 70 11.94 -26.65 -11.27
CA LEU A 70 12.47 -28.00 -11.52
C LEU A 70 13.21 -28.08 -12.87
N PRO A 71 14.55 -28.21 -12.89
CA PRO A 71 15.23 -28.87 -13.99
C PRO A 71 14.90 -30.38 -13.96
N PRO A 72 14.83 -31.07 -15.11
CA PRO A 72 14.74 -32.52 -15.11
C PRO A 72 16.07 -33.10 -14.59
N GLY A 73 16.05 -33.69 -13.39
CA GLY A 73 17.07 -34.68 -12.98
C GLY A 73 18.13 -34.29 -11.96
N VAL A 74 17.93 -33.27 -11.10
CA VAL A 74 18.83 -33.02 -9.97
C VAL A 74 18.09 -33.04 -8.62
N PRO A 75 18.50 -33.89 -7.65
CA PRO A 75 17.87 -33.91 -6.34
C PRO A 75 18.11 -32.57 -5.64
N ALA A 76 17.04 -32.02 -5.05
CA ALA A 76 17.01 -30.73 -4.40
C ALA A 76 17.97 -30.68 -3.19
N THR A 77 19.21 -30.25 -3.41
CA THR A 77 20.06 -29.75 -2.33
C THR A 77 19.66 -28.30 -2.07
N GLY A 78 18.81 -28.12 -1.06
CA GLY A 78 18.29 -26.83 -0.63
C GLY A 78 19.42 -25.83 -0.37
N ARG A 79 19.48 -24.79 -1.21
CA ARG A 79 20.42 -23.68 -1.06
C ARG A 79 19.88 -22.74 0.03
N ARG A 80 20.19 -23.08 1.29
CA ARG A 80 19.89 -22.26 2.46
C ARG A 80 20.92 -21.14 2.58
N TYR A 81 20.57 -19.93 2.16
CA TYR A 81 21.23 -18.73 2.68
C TYR A 81 20.44 -18.27 3.91
N GLY A 82 20.80 -18.84 5.07
CA GLY A 82 20.31 -18.41 6.36
C GLY A 82 21.51 -18.17 7.27
N THR A 83 21.72 -16.93 7.67
CA THR A 83 22.70 -16.54 8.70
C THR A 83 22.14 -16.83 10.08
N LEU A 84 22.07 -18.11 10.50
CA LEU A 84 21.89 -18.50 11.89
C LEU A 84 22.65 -19.82 12.18
N PRO A 85 23.27 -19.98 13.38
CA PRO A 85 24.24 -21.03 13.63
C PRO A 85 23.61 -22.42 13.78
N ASN A 86 24.32 -23.41 13.22
CA ASN A 86 24.00 -24.83 13.20
C ASN A 86 24.25 -25.48 14.58
N ALA A 87 23.30 -26.27 15.09
CA ALA A 87 23.52 -27.16 16.23
C ALA A 87 22.74 -28.47 16.09
N GLY A 88 23.49 -29.58 15.99
CA GLY A 88 23.27 -30.83 16.73
C GLY A 88 21.99 -31.65 16.49
N THR A 89 22.18 -32.79 15.83
CA THR A 89 21.37 -34.03 15.95
C THR A 89 20.93 -34.36 17.38
N GLN A 90 19.63 -34.60 17.61
CA GLN A 90 19.10 -35.68 18.48
C GLN A 90 17.68 -36.14 18.04
N LYS A 91 17.45 -37.45 18.14
CA LYS A 91 16.17 -38.16 17.94
C LYS A 91 15.16 -37.81 19.04
N GLY A 92 13.87 -37.71 18.68
CA GLY A 92 12.71 -37.76 19.59
C GLY A 92 11.43 -37.47 18.80
N SER A 93 10.66 -38.49 18.43
CA SER A 93 9.41 -38.91 19.08
C SER A 93 8.26 -37.89 18.96
N GLU A 94 7.28 -38.27 18.13
CA GLU A 94 5.84 -37.97 18.20
C GLU A 94 5.38 -36.84 19.13
N THR A 95 4.94 -35.74 18.55
CA THR A 95 3.51 -35.42 18.38
C THR A 95 3.42 -34.05 17.71
N SER A 96 2.78 -34.03 16.55
CA SER A 96 2.40 -32.80 15.87
C SER A 96 1.48 -32.00 16.79
N ARG A 97 2.03 -30.98 17.45
CA ARG A 97 1.20 -29.96 18.12
C ARG A 97 0.54 -29.14 17.02
N ARG A 98 -0.61 -29.63 16.55
CA ARG A 98 -1.68 -28.76 16.05
C ARG A 98 -1.78 -27.62 17.06
N MET A 99 -1.44 -26.40 16.65
CA MET A 99 -1.72 -25.22 17.47
C MET A 99 -3.23 -25.18 17.65
N ASP A 100 -3.66 -25.36 18.89
CA ASP A 100 -5.07 -25.48 19.25
C ASP A 100 -5.68 -24.08 19.19
N ILE A 101 -6.77 -23.93 18.44
CA ILE A 101 -7.44 -22.64 18.16
C ILE A 101 -7.83 -21.92 19.48
N LEU A 102 -8.02 -22.70 20.55
CA LEU A 102 -8.33 -22.22 21.89
C LEU A 102 -7.17 -21.45 22.56
N GLU A 103 -5.92 -21.77 22.23
CA GLU A 103 -4.73 -21.13 22.80
C GLU A 103 -4.51 -19.71 22.20
N ILE A 104 -4.88 -19.52 20.92
CA ILE A 104 -4.90 -18.21 20.26
C ILE A 104 -5.98 -17.31 20.89
N SER A 105 -7.15 -17.87 21.21
CA SER A 105 -8.24 -17.12 21.86
C SER A 105 -7.80 -16.53 23.20
N GLN A 106 -7.13 -17.32 24.05
CA GLN A 106 -6.65 -16.84 25.35
C GLN A 106 -5.55 -15.79 25.22
N HIS A 107 -4.71 -15.88 24.17
CA HIS A 107 -3.68 -14.87 23.92
C HIS A 107 -4.27 -13.53 23.44
N LEU A 108 -5.35 -13.55 22.67
CA LEU A 108 -6.08 -12.35 22.23
C LEU A 108 -6.87 -11.69 23.37
N ASP A 109 -7.42 -12.48 24.31
CA ASP A 109 -8.03 -11.97 25.54
C ASP A 109 -7.00 -11.27 26.45
N THR A 110 -5.78 -11.81 26.51
CA THR A 110 -4.67 -11.21 27.29
C THR A 110 -4.21 -9.86 26.71
N LEU A 111 -4.37 -9.65 25.39
CA LEU A 111 -4.06 -8.39 24.70
C LEU A 111 -5.20 -7.36 24.74
N GLN A 112 -6.35 -7.67 25.40
CA GLN A 112 -7.53 -6.79 25.47
C GLN A 112 -7.99 -6.27 24.09
N LEU A 113 -7.91 -7.11 23.05
CA LEU A 113 -8.46 -6.80 21.72
C LEU A 113 -9.90 -7.33 21.53
N GLY A 114 -10.53 -7.82 22.61
CA GLY A 114 -11.91 -8.27 22.61
C GLY A 114 -12.77 -7.39 23.52
N ASP A 115 -13.36 -6.31 22.97
CA ASP A 115 -14.73 -5.92 23.30
C ASP A 115 -15.28 -4.91 22.27
N THR A 116 -15.88 -5.41 21.19
CA THR A 116 -16.87 -4.64 20.40
C THR A 116 -18.22 -5.32 20.54
N GLY A 117 -18.64 -5.54 21.79
CA GLY A 117 -19.92 -6.16 22.07
C GLY A 117 -20.41 -5.79 23.46
N THR A 118 -21.01 -4.61 23.58
CA THR A 118 -21.80 -4.09 24.72
C THR A 118 -21.03 -3.36 25.84
N ALA A 119 -20.71 -2.08 25.59
CA ALA A 119 -20.52 -1.09 26.65
C ALA A 119 -21.17 0.25 26.30
N GLN A 120 -22.35 0.43 26.89
CA GLN A 120 -22.95 1.65 27.45
C GLN A 120 -22.67 3.01 26.77
N SER A 121 -23.78 3.64 26.40
CA SER A 121 -23.96 5.04 26.04
C SER A 121 -23.30 5.99 27.04
N GLN A 122 -22.06 6.40 26.79
CA GLN A 122 -21.52 7.65 27.31
C GLN A 122 -21.81 8.77 26.31
N PRO A 123 -22.31 9.94 26.74
CA PRO A 123 -22.46 11.08 25.84
C PRO A 123 -21.07 11.47 25.33
N PRO A 124 -20.92 11.80 24.03
CA PRO A 124 -19.61 12.14 23.50
C PRO A 124 -19.15 13.41 24.19
N ALA A 125 -18.13 13.30 25.04
CA ALA A 125 -17.29 14.43 25.37
C ALA A 125 -16.79 14.96 24.02
N HIS A 126 -17.14 16.22 23.72
CA HIS A 126 -16.69 16.96 22.56
C HIS A 126 -15.15 16.86 22.46
N ARG A 127 -14.65 15.86 21.73
CA ARG A 127 -13.37 15.99 21.05
C ARG A 127 -13.63 17.09 20.05
N GLN A 128 -13.07 18.25 20.32
CA GLN A 128 -12.99 19.34 19.36
C GLN A 128 -12.52 18.70 18.05
N PRO A 129 -13.30 18.77 16.95
CA PRO A 129 -12.81 18.28 15.69
C PRO A 129 -11.59 19.13 15.35
N SER A 130 -10.42 18.49 15.24
CA SER A 130 -9.38 19.05 14.37
C SER A 130 -10.08 19.46 13.08
N PRO A 131 -9.86 20.68 12.56
CA PRO A 131 -10.60 21.16 11.40
C PRO A 131 -10.52 20.08 10.34
N VAL A 132 -11.68 19.50 10.02
CA VAL A 132 -11.85 18.45 9.03
C VAL A 132 -11.05 18.93 7.83
N GLN A 133 -10.02 18.17 7.42
CA GLN A 133 -9.28 18.48 6.20
C GLN A 133 -10.30 18.40 5.05
N ALA A 134 -10.92 19.54 4.75
CA ALA A 134 -11.80 19.67 3.61
C ALA A 134 -10.94 19.27 2.41
N GLY A 135 -11.41 18.30 1.64
CA GLY A 135 -10.64 17.68 0.57
C GLY A 135 -11.57 16.82 -0.28
N TRP A 136 -11.05 16.27 -1.36
CA TRP A 136 -11.80 15.35 -2.22
C TRP A 136 -11.20 13.94 -2.13
N SER A 137 -12.05 12.95 -1.88
CA SER A 137 -11.63 11.55 -1.88
C SER A 137 -11.45 11.08 -3.32
N CYS A 138 -10.29 10.47 -3.60
CA CYS A 138 -10.02 9.94 -4.92
C CYS A 138 -10.94 8.74 -5.22
N PRO A 139 -11.69 8.72 -6.33
CA PRO A 139 -12.56 7.60 -6.66
C PRO A 139 -11.79 6.31 -6.98
N LYS A 140 -10.48 6.38 -7.25
CA LYS A 140 -9.65 5.21 -7.55
C LYS A 140 -8.92 4.63 -6.34
N CYS A 141 -8.37 5.47 -5.47
CA CYS A 141 -7.53 5.01 -4.35
C CYS A 141 -7.94 5.54 -2.98
N THR A 142 -9.12 6.18 -2.89
CA THR A 142 -9.76 6.73 -1.68
C THR A 142 -8.99 7.79 -0.89
N PHE A 143 -7.73 8.07 -1.26
CA PHE A 143 -6.91 9.12 -0.68
C PHE A 143 -7.63 10.48 -0.70
N ILE A 144 -7.62 11.18 0.44
CA ILE A 144 -8.23 12.50 0.59
C ILE A 144 -7.22 13.55 0.16
N ASN A 145 -7.43 14.13 -1.02
CA ASN A 145 -6.59 15.15 -1.58
C ASN A 145 -6.98 16.53 -1.07
N LYS A 146 -6.02 17.46 -1.05
CA LYS A 146 -6.33 18.85 -0.75
C LYS A 146 -7.29 19.46 -1.79
N PRO A 147 -8.17 20.39 -1.41
CA PRO A 147 -9.25 20.89 -2.27
C PRO A 147 -8.77 21.42 -3.63
N THR A 148 -7.63 22.11 -3.64
CA THR A 148 -7.10 22.79 -4.83
C THR A 148 -6.37 21.86 -5.80
N ARG A 149 -6.10 20.59 -5.45
CA ARG A 149 -5.35 19.66 -6.30
C ARG A 149 -6.20 19.21 -7.51
N PRO A 150 -5.73 19.41 -8.76
CA PRO A 150 -6.48 18.98 -9.94
C PRO A 150 -6.42 17.46 -10.19
N GLY A 151 -5.45 16.77 -9.59
CA GLY A 151 -5.28 15.32 -9.67
C GLY A 151 -4.80 14.74 -8.34
N CYS A 152 -5.01 13.44 -8.17
CA CYS A 152 -4.76 12.75 -6.91
C CYS A 152 -3.25 12.67 -6.66
N GLU A 153 -2.83 13.01 -5.45
CA GLU A 153 -1.43 12.96 -5.06
C GLU A 153 -0.88 11.52 -5.07
N MET A 154 -1.69 10.54 -4.68
CA MET A 154 -1.25 9.15 -4.61
C MET A 154 -1.25 8.46 -5.97
N CYS A 155 -2.34 8.57 -6.75
CA CYS A 155 -2.49 7.79 -7.99
C CYS A 155 -2.59 8.62 -9.27
N SER A 156 -2.46 9.94 -9.18
CA SER A 156 -2.56 10.86 -10.32
C SER A 156 -3.91 10.87 -11.05
N SER A 157 -4.93 10.19 -10.52
CA SER A 157 -6.28 10.21 -11.11
C SER A 157 -6.89 11.60 -11.01
N ALA A 158 -7.65 12.00 -12.02
CA ALA A 158 -8.29 13.32 -12.04
C ALA A 158 -9.20 13.54 -10.82
N ARG A 159 -9.27 14.79 -10.37
CA ARG A 159 -10.30 15.24 -9.44
C ARG A 159 -11.68 15.08 -10.11
N PRO A 160 -12.73 14.65 -9.38
CA PRO A 160 -14.09 14.63 -9.93
C PRO A 160 -14.51 16.00 -10.48
N ASP A 161 -15.15 16.01 -11.64
CA ASP A 161 -15.54 17.23 -12.34
C ASP A 161 -16.62 18.04 -11.58
N ASP A 162 -17.42 17.36 -10.76
CA ASP A 162 -18.49 17.92 -9.93
C ASP A 162 -17.99 18.47 -8.58
N TYR A 163 -16.73 18.21 -8.21
CA TYR A 163 -16.16 18.72 -6.97
C TYR A 163 -15.85 20.22 -7.06
N VAL A 164 -16.42 20.98 -6.13
CA VAL A 164 -16.16 22.41 -5.96
C VAL A 164 -15.31 22.65 -4.72
N VAL A 165 -14.25 23.45 -4.86
CA VAL A 165 -13.43 23.89 -3.72
C VAL A 165 -14.31 24.68 -2.74
N PRO A 166 -14.40 24.28 -1.45
CA PRO A 166 -15.24 24.96 -0.48
C PRO A 166 -14.90 26.45 -0.33
N GLY A 167 -15.92 27.31 -0.31
CA GLY A 167 -15.75 28.73 -0.01
C GLY A 167 -15.21 28.94 1.40
N GLY A 168 -14.14 29.70 1.54
CA GLY A 168 -13.45 29.91 2.82
C GLY A 168 -12.31 28.91 3.12
N TYR A 169 -11.99 28.00 2.18
CA TYR A 169 -10.76 27.22 2.27
C TYR A 169 -9.54 28.14 2.13
N THR A 170 -8.63 28.07 3.10
CA THR A 170 -7.33 28.75 3.04
C THR A 170 -6.26 27.73 2.71
N PRO A 171 -5.65 27.78 1.49
CA PRO A 171 -4.55 26.89 1.15
C PRO A 171 -3.35 27.09 2.07
N ASP A 172 -2.63 26.01 2.37
CA ASP A 172 -1.39 26.10 3.13
C ASP A 172 -0.21 26.62 2.29
N GLU A 173 0.92 26.93 2.95
CA GLU A 173 2.12 27.48 2.28
C GLU A 173 2.61 26.62 1.12
N THR A 174 2.52 25.29 1.26
CA THR A 174 2.97 24.35 0.21
C THR A 174 2.03 24.40 -0.99
N GLU A 175 0.71 24.46 -0.76
CA GLU A 175 -0.27 24.64 -1.84
C GLU A 175 -0.12 25.98 -2.54
N LEU A 176 0.05 27.06 -1.78
CA LEU A 176 0.23 28.41 -2.32
C LEU A 176 1.45 28.46 -3.24
N TRP A 177 2.58 27.91 -2.80
CA TRP A 177 3.78 27.86 -3.62
C TRP A 177 3.57 27.07 -4.92
N ARG A 178 2.90 25.91 -4.84
CA ARG A 178 2.55 25.11 -6.03
C ARG A 178 1.68 25.91 -7.01
N MET A 179 0.63 26.57 -6.51
CA MET A 179 -0.29 27.36 -7.33
C MET A 179 0.43 28.55 -7.98
N GLN A 180 1.34 29.21 -7.26
CA GLN A 180 2.13 30.31 -7.79
C GLN A 180 3.06 29.85 -8.93
N GLN A 181 3.75 28.71 -8.75
CA GLN A 181 4.61 28.14 -9.79
C GLN A 181 3.82 27.76 -11.06
N GLU A 182 2.62 27.19 -10.90
CA GLU A 182 1.74 26.84 -12.01
C GLU A 182 1.28 28.08 -12.79
N GLN A 183 0.86 29.14 -12.08
CA GLN A 183 0.48 30.42 -12.69
C GLN A 183 1.64 31.06 -13.46
N GLU A 184 2.84 31.05 -12.89
CA GLU A 184 4.02 31.61 -13.54
C GLU A 184 4.37 30.82 -14.81
N GLY A 185 4.32 29.48 -14.75
CA GLY A 185 4.54 28.63 -15.91
C GLY A 185 3.53 28.88 -17.03
N ILE A 186 2.24 29.04 -16.71
CA ILE A 186 1.19 29.38 -17.68
C ILE A 186 1.46 30.76 -18.31
N ARG A 187 1.84 31.75 -17.49
CA ARG A 187 2.14 33.10 -17.97
C ARG A 187 3.31 33.11 -18.95
N GLN A 188 4.39 32.39 -18.62
CA GLN A 188 5.55 32.25 -19.50
C GLN A 188 5.18 31.58 -20.82
N TYR A 189 4.38 30.52 -20.77
CA TYR A 189 3.89 29.84 -21.98
C TYR A 189 3.09 30.79 -22.89
N GLN A 190 2.19 31.59 -22.30
CA GLN A 190 1.41 32.58 -23.06
C GLN A 190 2.29 33.65 -23.71
N GLN A 191 3.33 34.13 -23.03
CA GLN A 191 4.28 35.10 -23.59
C GLN A 191 5.03 34.52 -24.80
N VAL A 192 5.47 33.26 -24.72
CA VAL A 192 6.14 32.58 -25.84
C VAL A 192 5.20 32.43 -27.03
N LEU A 193 3.95 32.03 -26.81
CA LEU A 193 2.95 31.92 -27.88
C LEU A 193 2.65 33.27 -28.54
N GLN A 194 2.55 34.34 -27.75
CA GLN A 194 2.28 35.68 -28.27
C GLN A 194 3.47 36.30 -29.00
N GLY A 195 4.70 35.98 -28.59
CA GLY A 195 5.93 36.43 -29.25
C GLY A 195 6.34 35.61 -30.48
N ALA A 196 5.64 34.51 -30.77
CA ALA A 196 5.85 33.67 -31.95
C ALA A 196 4.92 34.00 -33.13
N LEU A 197 4.04 34.99 -32.97
CA LEU A 197 3.16 35.57 -34.00
C LEU A 197 3.72 36.92 -34.47
#